data_AF-A0A8T7GJI2-F1
#
_entry.id   AF-A0A8T7GJI2-F1
#
_cell.length_a   1.000
_cell.length_b   1.000
_cell.length_c   1.000
_cell.angle_alpha   90.00
_cell.angle_beta   90.00
_cell.angle_gamma   90.00
#
_symmetry.space_group_name_H-M   'P 1'
#
loop_
_entity.id
_entity.type
_entity.pdbx_description
1 polymer ?
#
loop_
_entity_poly.entity_id
_entity_poly.type
_entity_poly.pdbx_seq_one_letter_code
_entity_poly.pdbx_strand_id
1 'polypeptide(L)'
;MANVIVTARRISVILLASMGLLTLVSGMLLETMPRGPGSGYATALGLHKNTWTGIHVYAGFAAAGAAIVHVYTNYRGLLFHLGLIKPRRRTAKPVPQAGPAGGTRGGVGEARG
;
A
#
# COMPACT_ATOMS: atom_id res chain seq x y z
N MET A 1 -12.61 -13.80 0.86
CA MET A 1 -12.02 -12.86 1.84
C MET A 1 -10.74 -12.18 1.35
N ALA A 2 -9.69 -12.93 0.95
CA ALA A 2 -8.39 -12.35 0.56
C ALA A 2 -8.46 -11.35 -0.61
N ASN A 3 -9.29 -11.64 -1.63
CA ASN A 3 -9.44 -10.76 -2.79
C ASN A 3 -10.04 -9.39 -2.42
N VAL A 4 -10.96 -9.35 -1.46
CA VAL A 4 -11.62 -8.10 -1.00
C VAL A 4 -10.60 -7.16 -0.34
N ILE A 5 -9.68 -7.70 0.46
CA ILE A 5 -8.66 -6.90 1.16
C ILE A 5 -7.66 -6.31 0.16
N VAL A 6 -7.24 -7.09 -0.84
CA VAL A 6 -6.34 -6.60 -1.89
C VAL A 6 -7.02 -5.52 -2.73
N THR A 7 -8.29 -5.71 -3.08
CA THR A 7 -9.09 -4.70 -3.79
C THR A 7 -9.24 -3.42 -2.97
N ALA A 8 -9.57 -3.51 -1.68
CA ALA A 8 -9.70 -2.35 -0.79
C ALA A 8 -8.39 -1.54 -0.68
N ARG A 9 -7.23 -2.22 -0.65
CA ARG A 9 -5.92 -1.55 -0.66
C ARG A 9 -5.64 -0.81 -1.98
N ARG A 10 -5.98 -1.41 -3.12
CA ARG A 10 -5.82 -0.75 -4.42
C ARG A 10 -6.72 0.48 -4.53
N ILE A 11 -7.98 0.35 -4.13
CA ILE A 11 -8.95 1.44 -4.13
C ILE A 11 -8.46 2.57 -3.22
N SER A 12 -8.01 2.28 -1.99
CA SER A 12 -7.56 3.32 -1.06
C SER A 12 -6.36 4.11 -1.59
N VAL A 13 -5.40 3.43 -2.23
CA VAL A 13 -4.25 4.09 -2.87
C VAL A 13 -4.70 5.00 -4.00
N ILE A 14 -5.54 4.51 -4.91
CA ILE A 14 -6.02 5.29 -6.06
C ILE A 14 -6.82 6.51 -5.59
N LEU A 15 -7.68 6.33 -4.58
CA LEU A 15 -8.51 7.40 -4.02
C LEU A 15 -7.64 8.48 -3.35
N LEU A 16 -6.64 8.06 -2.56
CA LEU A 16 -5.73 8.98 -1.90
C LEU A 16 -4.87 9.74 -2.90
N ALA A 17 -4.37 9.07 -3.93
CA ALA A 17 -3.56 9.69 -4.98
C ALA A 17 -4.36 10.71 -5.80
N SER A 18 -5.60 10.37 -6.19
CA SER A 18 -6.44 11.28 -6.98
C SER A 18 -6.90 12.50 -6.18
N MET A 19 -7.36 12.31 -4.94
CA MET A 19 -7.76 13.41 -4.07
C MET A 19 -6.56 14.27 -3.65
N GLY A 20 -5.42 13.65 -3.36
CA GLY A 20 -4.17 14.36 -3.06
C GLY A 20 -3.63 15.19 -4.23
N LEU A 21 -3.79 14.70 -5.46
CA LEU A 21 -3.44 15.47 -6.65
C LEU A 21 -4.40 16.66 -6.84
N LEU A 22 -5.70 16.43 -6.65
CA LEU A 22 -6.71 17.48 -6.78
C LEU A 22 -6.51 18.60 -5.75
N THR A 23 -6.18 18.26 -4.50
CA THR A 23 -5.86 19.25 -3.46
C THR A 23 -4.59 20.02 -3.78
N LEU A 24 -3.56 19.35 -4.30
CA LEU A 24 -2.31 20.00 -4.68
C LEU A 24 -2.52 21.02 -5.81
N VAL A 25 -3.24 20.62 -6.88
CA VAL A 25 -3.55 21.52 -8.00
C VAL A 25 -4.42 22.69 -7.56
N SER A 26 -5.50 22.42 -6.82
CA SER A 26 -6.38 23.49 -6.32
C SER A 26 -5.66 24.44 -5.35
N GLY A 27 -4.74 23.91 -4.53
CA GLY A 27 -3.90 24.72 -3.64
C GLY A 27 -2.94 25.63 -4.39
N MET A 28 -2.27 25.12 -5.43
CA MET A 28 -1.42 25.93 -6.31
C MET A 28 -2.21 27.05 -7.02
N LEU A 29 -3.42 26.75 -7.50
CA LEU A 29 -4.29 27.75 -8.11
C LEU A 29 -4.72 28.83 -7.11
N LEU A 30 -5.07 28.44 -5.87
CA LEU A 30 -5.43 29.40 -4.82
C LEU A 30 -4.27 30.28 -4.38
N GLU A 31 -3.04 29.75 -4.39
CA GLU A 31 -1.84 30.48 -4.01
C GLU A 31 -1.47 31.58 -5.03
N THR A 32 -1.75 31.33 -6.30
CA THR A 32 -1.49 32.30 -7.38
C THR A 32 -2.60 33.35 -7.53
N MET A 33 -3.73 33.20 -6.83
CA MET A 33 -4.84 34.16 -6.91
C MET A 33 -4.66 35.38 -5.99
N PRO A 34 -5.16 36.56 -6.40
CA PRO A 34 -5.11 37.77 -5.57
C PRO A 34 -5.76 37.56 -4.20
N ARG A 35 -5.21 38.18 -3.15
CA ARG A 35 -5.77 38.17 -1.79
C ARG A 35 -6.30 39.57 -1.46
N GLY A 36 -7.48 39.65 -0.85
CA GLY A 36 -8.08 40.93 -0.43
C GLY A 36 -9.61 40.99 -0.59
N PRO A 37 -10.25 42.10 -0.16
CA PRO A 37 -11.68 42.33 -0.34
C PRO A 37 -12.06 42.26 -1.83
N GLY A 38 -13.12 41.50 -2.17
CA GLY A 38 -13.54 41.29 -3.55
C GLY A 38 -12.74 40.24 -4.35
N SER A 39 -11.67 39.67 -3.79
CA SER A 39 -10.87 38.64 -4.50
C SER A 39 -11.61 37.32 -4.77
N GLY A 40 -12.78 37.11 -4.15
CA GLY A 40 -13.63 35.93 -4.41
C GLY A 40 -14.12 35.82 -5.86
N TYR A 41 -14.13 36.93 -6.59
CA TYR A 41 -14.52 36.96 -8.01
C TYR A 41 -13.37 36.62 -8.97
N ALA A 42 -12.13 36.56 -8.49
CA ALA A 42 -11.00 36.14 -9.33
C ALA A 42 -11.29 34.76 -9.91
N THR A 43 -11.04 34.59 -11.21
CA THR A 43 -11.31 33.35 -11.92
C THR A 43 -10.00 32.67 -12.31
N ALA A 44 -9.98 31.34 -12.23
CA ALA A 44 -8.98 30.51 -12.89
C ALA A 44 -9.68 29.33 -13.56
N LEU A 45 -9.27 29.03 -14.80
CA LEU A 45 -9.86 27.95 -15.61
C LEU A 45 -11.39 28.07 -15.72
N GLY A 46 -11.91 29.30 -15.75
CA GLY A 46 -13.36 29.57 -15.84
C GLY A 46 -14.15 29.41 -14.54
N LEU A 47 -13.50 29.06 -13.42
CA LEU A 47 -14.15 28.94 -12.11
C LEU A 47 -13.71 30.04 -11.17
N HIS A 48 -14.63 30.50 -10.32
CA HIS A 48 -14.34 31.49 -9.28
C HIS A 48 -13.45 30.92 -8.18
N LYS A 49 -12.66 31.80 -7.56
CA LYS A 49 -11.83 31.49 -6.40
C LYS A 49 -12.61 30.79 -5.29
N ASN A 50 -13.84 31.22 -5.01
CA ASN A 50 -14.69 30.58 -4.00
C ASN A 50 -14.99 29.11 -4.34
N THR A 51 -15.21 28.80 -5.62
CA THR A 51 -15.42 27.43 -6.08
C THR A 51 -14.15 26.60 -5.92
N TRP A 52 -12.98 27.16 -6.28
CA TRP A 52 -11.69 26.51 -6.06
C TRP A 52 -11.41 26.25 -4.58
N THR A 53 -11.72 27.20 -3.70
CA THR A 53 -11.64 27.03 -2.25
C THR A 53 -12.53 25.88 -1.78
N GLY A 54 -13.77 25.82 -2.26
CA GLY A 54 -14.68 24.72 -1.94
C GLY A 54 -14.12 23.37 -2.37
N ILE A 55 -13.67 23.25 -3.63
CA ILE A 55 -13.04 22.04 -4.16
C ILE A 55 -11.83 21.65 -3.31
N HIS A 56 -10.95 22.60 -2.99
CA HIS A 56 -9.75 22.35 -2.20
C HIS A 56 -10.08 21.80 -0.81
N VAL A 57 -11.04 22.41 -0.11
CA VAL A 57 -11.44 22.00 1.24
C VAL A 57 -12.10 20.62 1.22
N TYR A 58 -13.05 20.37 0.31
CA TYR A 58 -13.73 19.07 0.23
C TYR A 58 -12.79 17.96 -0.23
N ALA A 59 -11.93 18.23 -1.21
CA ALA A 59 -10.91 17.27 -1.65
C ALA A 59 -9.90 16.99 -0.53
N GLY A 60 -9.54 18.01 0.27
CA GLY A 60 -8.67 17.86 1.45
C GLY A 60 -9.29 16.97 2.50
N PHE A 61 -10.56 17.18 2.81
CA PHE A 61 -11.30 16.34 3.75
C PHE A 61 -11.43 14.89 3.25
N ALA A 62 -11.76 14.70 1.97
CA ALA A 62 -11.82 13.37 1.35
C ALA A 62 -10.45 12.67 1.34
N ALA A 63 -9.37 13.41 1.03
CA ALA A 63 -8.01 12.90 1.09
C ALA A 63 -7.62 12.48 2.51
N ALA A 64 -7.97 13.27 3.54
CA ALA A 64 -7.72 12.91 4.93
C ALA A 64 -8.44 11.61 5.33
N GLY A 65 -9.73 11.47 4.98
CA GLY A 65 -10.48 10.23 5.20
C GLY A 65 -9.88 9.03 4.46
N ALA A 66 -9.50 9.22 3.19
CA ALA A 66 -8.82 8.20 2.39
C ALA A 66 -7.48 7.78 3.00
N ALA A 67 -6.73 8.73 3.58
CA ALA A 67 -5.45 8.48 4.24
C ALA A 67 -5.63 7.58 5.46
N ILE A 68 -6.66 7.82 6.28
CA ILE A 68 -6.98 6.97 7.44
C ILE A 68 -7.26 5.53 6.98
N VAL A 69 -8.12 5.35 5.98
CA VAL A 69 -8.44 4.03 5.41
C VAL A 69 -7.20 3.37 4.81
N HIS A 70 -6.37 4.14 4.12
CA HIS A 70 -5.12 3.66 3.52
C HIS A 70 -4.15 3.14 4.59
N VAL A 71 -3.92 3.91 5.66
CA VAL A 71 -3.06 3.50 6.78
C VAL A 71 -3.65 2.29 7.49
N TYR A 72 -4.95 2.29 7.78
CA TYR A 72 -5.61 1.16 8.45
C TYR A 72 -5.52 -0.14 7.63
N THR A 73 -5.67 -0.08 6.31
CA THR A 73 -5.56 -1.28 5.45
C THR A 73 -4.12 -1.77 5.26
N ASN A 74 -3.13 -0.89 5.46
CA ASN A 74 -1.70 -1.17 5.26
C ASN A 74 -0.86 -1.16 6.55
N TYR A 75 -1.49 -1.10 7.74
CA TYR A 75 -0.82 -0.94 9.02
C TYR A 75 0.29 -1.97 9.29
N ARG A 76 0.11 -3.22 8.85
CA ARG A 76 1.10 -4.30 9.02
C ARG A 76 2.38 -4.06 8.20
N GLY A 77 2.24 -3.47 7.01
CA GLY A 77 3.38 -3.06 6.20
C GLY A 77 4.11 -1.88 6.83
N LEU A 78 3.35 -0.92 7.37
CA LEU A 78 3.91 0.21 8.10
C LEU A 78 4.74 -0.26 9.32
N LEU A 79 4.19 -1.15 10.13
CA LEU A 79 4.86 -1.73 11.30
C LEU A 79 6.11 -2.56 10.93
N PHE A 80 6.12 -3.20 9.76
CA PHE A 80 7.31 -3.89 9.25
C PHE A 80 8.42 -2.89 8.88
N HIS A 81 8.09 -1.81 8.15
CA HIS A 81 9.07 -0.78 7.78
C HIS A 81 9.54 0.06 8.98
N LEU A 82 8.70 0.23 10.00
CA LEU A 82 9.06 0.89 11.26
C LEU A 82 9.86 -0.02 12.21
N GLY A 83 10.16 -1.27 11.81
CA GLY A 83 10.96 -2.20 12.62
C GLY A 83 10.26 -2.73 13.86
N LEU A 84 8.96 -2.47 14.03
CA LEU A 84 8.17 -2.88 15.19
C LEU A 84 7.73 -4.35 15.11
N ILE A 85 7.78 -4.97 13.91
CA ILE A 85 7.49 -6.39 13.70
C ILE A 85 8.72 -7.11 13.16
N LYS A 86 9.21 -8.11 13.89
CA LYS A 86 10.28 -9.01 13.44
C LYS A 86 9.73 -9.97 12.37
N PRO A 87 10.40 -10.16 11.21
CA PRO A 87 9.92 -11.06 10.17
C PRO A 87 9.74 -12.47 10.73
N ARG A 88 8.55 -13.05 10.55
CA ARG A 88 8.28 -14.44 10.88
C ARG A 88 9.14 -15.30 9.95
N ARG A 89 10.29 -15.78 10.44
CA ARG A 89 11.11 -16.75 9.71
C ARG A 89 10.21 -17.92 9.35
N ARG A 90 9.95 -18.09 8.05
CA ARG A 90 9.35 -19.31 7.53
C ARG A 90 10.40 -20.39 7.82
N THR A 91 10.18 -21.18 8.87
CA THR A 91 11.00 -22.36 9.12
C THR A 91 10.85 -23.22 7.87
N ALA A 92 11.94 -23.31 7.09
CA ALA A 92 11.99 -24.21 5.96
C ALA A 92 11.59 -25.59 6.48
N LYS A 93 10.62 -26.24 5.82
CA LYS A 93 10.37 -27.66 6.08
C LYS A 93 11.71 -28.37 5.91
N PRO A 94 12.14 -29.21 6.87
CA PRO A 94 13.30 -30.05 6.65
C PRO A 94 13.05 -30.84 5.36
N VAL A 95 13.96 -30.69 4.40
CA VAL A 95 13.98 -31.52 3.20
C VAL A 95 14.06 -32.97 3.71
N PRO A 96 13.13 -33.86 3.34
CA PRO A 96 13.25 -35.25 3.72
C PRO A 96 14.55 -35.77 3.12
N GLN A 97 15.55 -36.03 3.97
CA GLN A 97 16.73 -36.76 3.55
C GLN A 97 16.23 -38.15 3.14
N ALA A 98 16.36 -38.46 1.86
CA ALA A 98 16.15 -39.82 1.36
C ALA A 98 17.07 -40.75 2.17
N GLY A 99 16.46 -41.58 3.02
CA GLY A 99 17.19 -42.57 3.80
C GLY A 99 17.92 -43.56 2.88
N PRO A 100 19.00 -44.19 3.37
CA PRO A 100 19.82 -45.07 2.55
C PRO A 100 18.97 -46.25 2.06
N ALA A 101 18.97 -46.45 0.75
CA ALA A 101 18.39 -47.65 0.15
C ALA A 101 19.07 -48.86 0.78
N GLY A 102 18.30 -49.60 1.58
CA GLY A 102 18.71 -50.89 2.12
C GLY A 102 18.94 -51.87 0.98
N GLY A 103 20.20 -52.18 0.70
CA GLY A 103 20.61 -53.30 -0.13
C GLY A 103 20.96 -54.48 0.76
N THR A 104 19.99 -55.36 1.01
CA THR A 104 20.23 -56.68 1.61
C THR A 104 20.43 -57.74 0.52
N ARG A 105 21.41 -58.62 0.78
CA ARG A 105 21.59 -60.01 0.31
C ARG A 105 22.15 -60.28 -1.10
N GLY A 106 23.33 -60.89 -1.08
CA GLY A 106 23.81 -61.85 -2.08
C GLY A 106 25.06 -62.54 -1.53
N GLY A 107 24.89 -63.67 -0.84
CA GLY A 107 26.00 -64.44 -0.28
C GLY A 107 26.68 -65.30 -1.33
N VAL A 108 28.02 -65.23 -1.42
CA VAL A 108 28.89 -66.26 -1.97
C VAL A 108 30.25 -66.16 -1.25
N GLY A 109 30.59 -67.18 -0.48
CA GLY A 109 31.94 -67.49 -0.01
C GLY A 109 31.94 -69.00 0.15
N GLU A 110 32.23 -69.75 -0.91
CA GLU A 110 33.57 -70.11 -1.38
C GLU A 110 34.44 -70.66 -0.25
N ALA A 111 34.15 -71.91 0.10
CA ALA A 111 35.08 -72.79 0.79
C ALA A 111 36.10 -73.30 -0.24
N ARG A 112 37.35 -72.87 -0.09
CA ARG A 112 38.57 -73.57 -0.52
C ARG A 112 39.32 -73.84 0.79
N GLY A 113 39.66 -75.07 1.14
CA GLY A 113 40.55 -75.96 0.40
C GLY A 113 41.86 -75.98 1.17
#